data_AF-B0KJP4-F1
#
_entry.id   AF-B0KJP4-F1
#
_cell.length_a   1.000
_cell.length_b   1.000
_cell.length_c   1.000
_cell.angle_alpha   90.00
_cell.angle_beta   90.00
_cell.angle_gamma   90.00
#
_symmetry.space_group_name_H-M   'P 1'
#
loop_
_entity.id
_entity.type
_entity.pdbx_description
1 polymer ?
#
loop_
_entity_poly.entity_id
_entity_poly.type
_entity_poly.pdbx_seq_one_letter_code
_entity_poly.pdbx_strand_id
1 'polypeptide(L)' 'MVGIPQAWVAELDDQTALITDPDGRAAVLSEMAYAAHRRQEVDDGDLVDMLEIVESARLWALDGAAL' A
#
# COMPACT_ATOMS: atom_id res chain seq x y z
N MET A 1 3.73 -0.79 14.08
CA MET A 1 3.09 -1.78 13.20
C MET A 1 2.77 -3.15 13.85
N VAL A 2 2.33 -3.22 15.12
CA VAL A 2 1.52 -4.36 15.58
C VAL A 2 0.08 -3.99 15.24
N GLY A 3 -0.65 -4.81 14.47
CA GLY A 3 -2.05 -4.55 14.12
C GLY A 3 -2.29 -4.06 12.69
N ILE A 4 -1.29 -4.09 11.80
CA ILE A 4 -1.51 -3.77 10.39
C ILE A 4 -2.49 -4.77 9.76
N PRO A 5 -3.51 -4.31 9.02
CA PRO A 5 -4.47 -5.18 8.36
C PRO A 5 -3.79 -6.17 7.41
N GLN A 6 -3.98 -7.47 7.65
CA GLN A 6 -3.36 -8.52 6.83
C GLN A 6 -3.82 -8.47 5.37
N ALA A 7 -5.04 -8.01 5.11
CA ALA A 7 -5.52 -7.82 3.74
C ALA A 7 -4.71 -6.75 3.00
N TRP A 8 -4.27 -5.69 3.69
CA TRP A 8 -3.43 -4.65 3.11
C TRP A 8 -2.04 -5.19 2.78
N VAL A 9 -1.46 -6.01 3.67
CA VAL A 9 -0.17 -6.69 3.43
C VAL A 9 -0.27 -7.64 2.23
N ALA A 10 -1.34 -8.44 2.15
CA ALA A 10 -1.54 -9.37 1.04
C ALA A 10 -1.68 -8.66 -0.32
N GLU A 11 -2.32 -7.49 -0.35
CA GLU A 11 -2.42 -6.65 -1.54
C GLU A 11 -1.05 -6.05 -1.92
N LEU A 12 -0.25 -5.61 -0.94
CA LEU A 12 1.10 -5.10 -1.15
C LEU A 12 2.07 -6.19 -1.64
N ASP A 13 1.92 -7.42 -1.15
CA ASP A 13 2.74 -8.57 -1.52
C ASP A 13 2.44 -9.09 -2.95
N ASP A 14 1.32 -8.68 -3.56
CA ASP A 14 0.99 -9.00 -4.95
C ASP A 14 1.79 -8.12 -5.93
N GLN A 15 3.08 -8.41 -6.01
CA GLN A 15 4.02 -7.73 -6.91
C GLN A 15 3.61 -7.81 -8.38
N THR A 16 2.98 -8.91 -8.79
CA THR A 16 2.54 -9.07 -10.19
C THR A 16 1.49 -8.03 -10.53
N ALA A 17 0.51 -7.83 -9.65
CA ALA A 17 -0.51 -6.82 -9.86
C ALA A 17 0.04 -5.40 -9.71
N LEU A 18 0.97 -5.15 -8.78
CA LEU A 18 1.66 -3.86 -8.65
C LEU A 18 2.43 -3.48 -9.92
N ILE A 19 3.15 -4.41 -10.55
CA ILE A 19 3.85 -4.16 -11.82
C ILE A 19 2.86 -3.92 -12.96
N THR A 20 1.73 -4.65 -12.97
CA THR A 20 0.73 -4.58 -14.05
C THR A 20 -0.07 -3.28 -14.02
N ASP A 21 -0.42 -2.78 -12.83
CA ASP A 21 -1.18 -1.54 -12.63
C ASP A 21 -0.66 -0.77 -11.39
N PRO A 22 0.51 -0.10 -11.49
CA PRO A 22 1.14 0.57 -10.35
C PRO A 22 0.26 1.67 -9.74
N ASP A 23 -0.30 2.54 -10.58
CA ASP A 23 -1.16 3.64 -10.15
C ASP A 23 -2.46 3.13 -9.52
N GLY A 24 -3.13 2.16 -10.16
CA GLY A 24 -4.38 1.61 -9.65
C GLY A 24 -4.21 0.86 -8.34
N ARG A 25 -3.17 0.03 -8.21
CA ARG A 25 -2.88 -0.67 -6.96
C ARG A 25 -2.43 0.26 -5.84
N ALA A 26 -1.67 1.32 -6.15
CA ALA A 26 -1.34 2.35 -5.16
C ALA A 26 -2.58 3.08 -4.63
N ALA A 27 -3.56 3.38 -5.50
CA ALA A 27 -4.83 3.97 -5.07
C ALA A 27 -5.61 3.02 -4.15
N VAL A 28 -5.69 1.72 -4.48
CA VAL A 28 -6.35 0.70 -3.65
C VAL A 28 -5.69 0.60 -2.27
N LEU A 29 -4.36 0.46 -2.22
CA LEU A 29 -3.61 0.35 -0.97
C LEU A 29 -3.76 1.61 -0.10
N SER A 30 -3.77 2.80 -0.71
CA SER A 30 -3.99 4.06 0.00
C SER A 30 -5.39 4.12 0.62
N GLU A 31 -6.42 3.73 -0.14
CA GLU A 31 -7.80 3.67 0.36
C GLU A 31 -7.97 2.66 1.49
N MET A 32 -7.30 1.50 1.40
CA MET A 32 -7.28 0.51 2.47
C MET A 32 -6.60 1.06 3.74
N ALA A 33 -5.50 1.80 3.62
CA ALA A 33 -4.83 2.46 4.76
C ALA A 33 -5.75 3.50 5.42
N TYR A 34 -6.37 4.38 4.62
CA TYR A 34 -7.35 5.35 5.14
C TYR A 34 -8.57 4.66 5.78
N ALA A 35 -9.06 3.56 5.21
CA ALA A 35 -10.17 2.82 5.77
C ALA A 35 -9.82 2.18 7.13
N ALA A 36 -8.62 1.61 7.26
CA ALA A 36 -8.12 1.06 8.52
C ALA A 36 -7.99 2.16 9.59
N HIS A 37 -7.43 3.31 9.22
CA HIS A 37 -7.29 4.45 10.12
C HIS A 37 -8.66 4.99 10.58
N ARG A 38 -9.63 5.13 9.66
CA ARG A 38 -11.01 5.52 10.01
C ARG A 38 -11.70 4.54 10.96
N ARG A 39 -11.34 3.25 10.91
CA ARG A 39 -11.82 2.21 11.84
C ARG A 39 -11.01 2.16 13.14
N GLN A 40 -10.00 3.01 13.29
CA GLN A 40 -9.08 3.05 14.41
C GLN A 40 -8.31 1.73 14.58
N GLU A 41 -8.10 0.99 13.49
CA GLU A 41 -7.27 -0.23 13.45
C GLU A 41 -5.77 0.11 13.46
N VAL A 42 -5.43 1.31 12.97
CA VAL A 42 -4.07 1.87 12.91
C VAL A 42 -4.09 3.32 13.37
N ASP A 43 -3.03 3.78 14.01
CA ASP A 43 -2.90 5.17 14.45
C ASP A 43 -2.38 6.10 13.34
N ASP A 44 -2.16 7.38 13.65
CA ASP A 44 -1.65 8.36 12.68
C ASP A 44 -0.25 8.00 12.17
N GLY A 45 0.60 7.41 13.02
CA GLY A 45 1.96 7.02 12.66
C GLY A 45 1.96 5.81 11.74
N ASP A 46 1.21 4.77 12.09
CA ASP A 46 1.03 3.60 11.25
C ASP A 46 0.37 4.00 9.90
N LEU A 47 -0.56 4.97 9.86
CA LEU A 47 -1.12 5.49 8.59
C LEU A 47 -0.05 6.13 7.72
N VAL A 48 0.81 6.99 8.28
CA VAL A 48 1.90 7.63 7.54
C VAL A 48 2.84 6.57 6.98
N ASP A 49 3.29 5.62 7.81
CA ASP A 49 4.16 4.53 7.39
C ASP A 49 3.53 3.71 6.24
N MET A 50 2.24 3.38 6.35
CA MET A 50 1.52 2.67 5.28
C MET A 50 1.54 3.46 3.96
N LEU A 51 1.23 4.75 3.99
CA LEU A 51 1.22 5.58 2.77
C LEU A 51 2.61 5.75 2.16
N GLU A 52 3.65 5.86 2.97
CA GLU A 52 5.05 5.90 2.50
C GLU A 52 5.46 4.58 1.82
N ILE A 53 5.03 3.43 2.38
CA ILE A 53 5.26 2.13 1.77
C ILE A 53 4.51 2.01 0.42
N VAL A 54 3.26 2.48 0.34
CA VAL A 54 2.50 2.49 -0.91
C VAL A 54 3.22 3.27 -1.99
N GLU A 55 3.67 4.49 -1.70
CA GLU A 55 4.37 5.31 -2.70
C GLU A 55 5.72 4.68 -3.09
N SER A 56 6.43 4.10 -2.14
CA SER A 56 7.68 3.38 -2.42
C SER A 56 7.47 2.17 -3.34
N ALA A 57 6.42 1.38 -3.09
CA ALA A 57 6.06 0.24 -3.94
C ALA A 57 5.63 0.70 -5.33
N ARG A 58 4.90 1.82 -5.42
CA ARG A 58 4.49 2.42 -6.69
C ARG A 58 5.70 2.84 -7.54
N LEU A 59 6.65 3.55 -6.93
CA LEU A 59 7.88 4.00 -7.61
C LEU A 59 8.72 2.81 -8.07
N TRP A 60 8.89 1.79 -7.21
CA TRP A 60 9.57 0.55 -7.57
C TRP A 60 8.94 -0.14 -8.78
N ALA A 61 7.61 -0.25 -8.81
CA ALA A 61 6.88 -0.89 -9.91
C ALA A 61 6.99 -0.10 -11.22
N LEU A 62 6.96 1.23 -11.16
CA LEU A 62 7.19 2.09 -12.32
C LEU A 62 8.62 1.99 -12.86
N ASP A 63 9.61 1.98 -11.97
CA ASP A 63 11.02 1.85 -12.36
C ASP A 63 11.30 0.47 -12.97
N GLY A 64 10.68 -0.59 -12.43
CA GLY A 64 10.79 -1.96 -12.94
C GLY A 64 10.08 -2.16 -14.29
N ALA A 65 9.01 -1.42 -14.57
CA ALA A 65 8.29 -1.46 -15.85
C ALA A 65 9.06 -0.75 -17.00
N ALA A 66 10.13 -0.02 -16.68
CA ALA A 66 10.96 0.69 -17.67
C ALA A 66 12.11 -0.14 -18.26
N LEU A 67 12.27 -1.41 -17.86
CA LEU A 67 13.29 -2.37 -18.34
C LEU A 67 12.73 -3.35 -19.38
#